data_AF-A0A7X2PPM5-F1
#
_entry.id   AF-A0A7X2PPM5-F1
#
_cell.length_a   1.000
_cell.length_b   1.000
_cell.length_c   1.000
_cell.angle_alpha   90.00
_cell.angle_beta   90.00
_cell.angle_gamma   90.00
#
_symmetry.space_group_name_H-M   'P 1'
#
loop_
_entity.id
_entity.type
_entity.pdbx_description
1 polymer ?
#
loop_
_entity_poly.entity_id
_entity_poly.type
_entity_poly.pdbx_seq_one_letter_code
_entity_poly.pdbx_strand_id
1 'polypeptide(L)'
;MRVLCAVLLLASVNAAEPGMALIPHGTFQMGRSKLTEDDKTTMRPQVLLDDRPVHAVTIAAFLLDTHETTQAQYAEFVKAAKRPAPYHWTDGAMRTDRAMPVGAGAVAAYNVSFDDAKSYCEWRGKRLPTEAEWERAARGGLEGADYPWGDKYDAKLARHNTETGPGEVGRYPPNAFGIHDMAGSMSEWTADWFDREYYKNSPSENPKGPAAGTYRIIRGGAWSDQNKRITVFFRNWVRPTQRQPNIGFRCAKDAPAVDQRINDRIAGFQGTVSLYAKNLNTGAEFAIRADERIRTASTIKLPILIAAFQAVADSKAKWDEEILLTADDKVPGSGILREFTPGRKFLLRDLANLMIVVSDNTATNLLIDRLTADYVNSVMEKYGFQSTRSIRKVFAEAKIPNGASAFGQIEANKKFGIGVSTPREMARIIELLDKGKLVNAEASKDIIAILRRQQYTDGIGRHPAGFQVASKSGALDALRSDVGLVVRKNEKYAIAITVDAMPKTDYSPDNAGNILIFDLTAMLLEKLR
;
A
#
# COMPACT_ATOMS: atom_id res chain seq x y z
N MET A 1 21.23 -5.74 -1.57
CA MET A 1 20.47 -5.36 -2.77
C MET A 1 19.06 -5.98 -2.78
N ARG A 2 18.31 -5.96 -1.66
CA ARG A 2 16.98 -6.59 -1.52
C ARG A 2 15.93 -5.73 -0.79
N VAL A 3 16.25 -4.48 -0.44
CA VAL A 3 15.32 -3.56 0.26
C VAL A 3 14.71 -2.51 -0.69
N LEU A 4 15.25 -2.36 -1.91
CA LEU A 4 14.78 -1.34 -2.86
C LEU A 4 13.51 -1.74 -3.66
N CYS A 5 13.22 -3.03 -3.85
CA CYS A 5 12.14 -3.44 -4.76
C CYS A 5 10.71 -3.28 -4.23
N ALA A 6 10.49 -3.25 -2.90
CA ALA A 6 9.14 -3.17 -2.36
C ALA A 6 8.57 -1.75 -2.32
N VAL A 7 9.41 -0.74 -2.51
CA VAL A 7 9.04 0.67 -2.34
C VAL A 7 8.92 1.41 -3.68
N LEU A 8 9.58 0.91 -4.73
CA LEU A 8 9.58 1.49 -6.07
C LEU A 8 8.26 1.35 -6.87
N LEU A 9 7.22 0.72 -6.31
CA LEU A 9 5.94 0.47 -7.00
C LEU A 9 4.72 1.21 -6.41
N LEU A 10 4.90 2.07 -5.38
CA LEU A 10 3.85 3.00 -4.95
C LEU A 10 3.88 4.33 -5.73
N ALA A 11 4.93 4.60 -6.52
CA ALA A 11 5.13 5.89 -7.18
C ALA A 11 4.50 6.01 -8.57
N SER A 12 3.83 4.97 -9.10
CA SER A 12 3.28 4.98 -10.48
C SER A 12 1.77 4.76 -10.57
N VAL A 13 1.03 4.86 -9.48
CA VAL A 13 -0.44 4.83 -9.51
C VAL A 13 -1.00 5.97 -8.66
N ASN A 14 -1.75 6.88 -9.32
CA ASN A 14 -2.58 7.94 -8.75
C ASN A 14 -1.92 9.25 -8.28
N ALA A 15 -1.20 9.94 -9.17
CA ALA A 15 -1.32 11.40 -9.20
C ALA A 15 -2.68 11.74 -9.82
N ALA A 16 -3.76 11.76 -9.01
CA ALA A 16 -5.07 12.24 -9.45
C ALA A 16 -5.01 13.71 -9.91
N GLU A 17 -3.93 14.41 -9.56
CA GLU A 17 -3.64 15.79 -9.95
C GLU A 17 -2.19 15.88 -10.46
N PRO A 18 -1.94 16.35 -11.70
CA PRO A 18 -0.60 16.48 -12.26
C PRO A 18 0.35 17.26 -11.33
N GLY A 19 1.53 16.68 -11.07
CA GLY A 19 2.55 17.29 -10.21
C GLY A 19 2.36 17.05 -8.70
N MET A 20 1.39 16.23 -8.27
CA MET A 20 1.25 15.81 -6.88
C MET A 20 1.44 14.30 -6.73
N ALA A 21 1.98 13.86 -5.59
CA ALA A 21 2.01 12.45 -5.21
C ALA A 21 1.03 12.16 -4.07
N LEU A 22 0.41 10.98 -4.13
CA LEU A 22 -0.42 10.47 -3.05
C LEU A 22 0.47 9.97 -1.91
N ILE A 23 0.40 10.65 -0.78
CA ILE A 23 0.89 10.13 0.49
C ILE A 23 -0.25 9.25 1.04
N PRO A 24 -0.06 7.92 1.13
CA PRO A 24 -1.14 6.98 1.52
C PRO A 24 -1.61 7.29 2.94
N HIS A 25 -2.69 6.71 3.47
CA HIS A 25 -2.96 6.82 4.91
C HIS A 25 -1.91 6.03 5.72
N GLY A 26 -1.54 6.46 6.93
CA GLY A 26 -0.70 5.64 7.80
C GLY A 26 -0.21 6.30 9.08
N THR A 27 0.21 5.45 10.01
CA THR A 27 0.89 5.83 11.26
C THR A 27 2.40 5.87 11.07
N PHE A 28 3.08 6.89 11.62
CA PHE A 28 4.53 6.98 11.69
C PHE A 28 4.98 7.56 13.03
N GLN A 29 6.28 7.43 13.34
CA GLN A 29 6.90 8.08 14.50
C GLN A 29 7.32 9.50 14.12
N MET A 30 6.62 10.50 14.67
CA MET A 30 6.90 11.92 14.46
C MET A 30 7.92 12.42 15.48
N GLY A 31 8.88 13.22 15.03
CA GLY A 31 10.01 13.70 15.83
C GLY A 31 11.16 12.71 15.92
N ARG A 32 11.97 12.84 16.98
CA ARG A 32 13.14 11.98 17.19
C ARG A 32 13.32 11.51 18.63
N SER A 33 13.93 10.34 18.76
CA SER A 33 14.32 9.76 20.05
C SER A 33 15.79 10.04 20.42
N LYS A 34 16.67 10.10 19.41
CA LYS A 34 18.14 10.21 19.59
C LYS A 34 18.55 11.67 19.84
N LEU A 35 19.46 11.88 20.79
CA LEU A 35 20.20 13.13 20.94
C LEU A 35 21.36 13.16 19.93
N THR A 36 21.62 14.33 19.36
CA THR A 36 22.81 14.63 18.57
C THR A 36 23.89 15.24 19.47
N GLU A 37 25.16 15.25 19.03
CA GLU A 37 26.23 15.94 19.77
C GLU A 37 25.94 17.43 19.99
N ASP A 38 25.19 18.09 19.10
CA ASP A 38 24.81 19.49 19.28
C ASP A 38 23.86 19.68 20.47
N ASP A 39 23.03 18.68 20.76
CA ASP A 39 22.10 18.71 21.89
C ASP A 39 22.79 18.47 23.24
N LYS A 40 24.03 17.97 23.21
CA LYS A 40 24.86 17.81 24.40
C LYS A 40 25.59 19.10 24.77
N THR A 41 25.61 20.08 23.87
CA THR A 41 26.22 21.40 24.16
C THR A 41 25.25 22.26 24.96
N THR A 42 25.74 22.96 25.98
CA THR A 42 24.95 23.98 26.72
C THR A 42 24.65 25.22 25.88
N MET A 43 25.27 25.34 24.69
CA MET A 43 25.09 26.43 23.74
C MET A 43 23.80 26.31 22.90
N ARG A 44 23.18 25.13 22.84
CA ARG A 44 21.84 24.96 22.27
C ARG A 44 20.86 24.99 23.44
N PRO A 45 20.13 26.10 23.71
CA PRO A 45 19.16 26.12 24.79
C PRO A 45 18.18 24.95 24.65
N GLN A 46 17.77 24.30 25.75
CA GLN A 46 16.70 23.28 25.75
C GLN A 46 15.39 23.76 25.09
N VAL A 47 15.27 25.06 24.81
CA VAL A 47 14.22 25.70 24.00
C VAL A 47 14.22 25.23 22.53
N LEU A 48 15.32 24.67 22.02
CA LEU A 48 15.48 24.18 20.64
C LEU A 48 15.36 22.63 20.51
N LEU A 49 14.79 21.95 21.52
CA LEU A 49 14.49 20.50 21.52
C LEU A 49 12.97 20.25 21.40
N ASP A 50 12.31 21.04 20.56
CA ASP A 50 10.88 21.09 20.32
C ASP A 50 10.40 20.07 19.27
N ASP A 51 11.30 19.21 18.81
CA ASP A 51 11.08 18.04 17.96
C ASP A 51 10.94 16.73 18.78
N ARG A 52 10.65 16.86 20.08
CA ARG A 52 10.58 15.77 21.08
C ARG A 52 9.40 15.94 22.05
N PRO A 53 8.87 14.85 22.63
CA PRO A 53 9.27 13.46 22.43
C PRO A 53 8.84 12.90 21.07
N VAL A 54 9.50 11.83 20.63
CA VAL A 54 8.97 11.01 19.53
C VAL A 54 7.62 10.43 19.94
N HIS A 55 6.64 10.48 19.04
CA HIS A 55 5.30 9.97 19.30
C HIS A 55 4.66 9.43 18.02
N ALA A 56 3.73 8.49 18.17
CA ALA A 56 3.01 7.91 17.05
C ALA A 56 1.90 8.85 16.56
N VAL A 57 1.91 9.17 15.27
CA VAL A 57 0.87 9.97 14.62
C VAL A 57 0.34 9.24 13.40
N THR A 58 -0.97 9.14 13.29
CA THR A 58 -1.70 8.66 12.11
C THR A 58 -2.15 9.85 11.28
N ILE A 59 -1.82 9.80 9.98
CA ILE A 59 -2.18 10.83 9.00
C ILE A 59 -3.06 10.19 7.94
N ALA A 60 -4.19 10.84 7.65
CA ALA A 60 -5.07 10.49 6.54
C ALA A 60 -4.31 10.56 5.21
N ALA A 61 -4.83 9.92 4.16
CA ALA A 61 -4.22 10.08 2.85
C ALA A 61 -4.38 11.52 2.35
N PHE A 62 -3.33 12.06 1.73
CA PHE A 62 -3.33 13.40 1.15
C PHE A 62 -2.43 13.43 -0.08
N LEU A 63 -2.65 14.41 -0.95
CA LEU A 63 -1.77 14.72 -2.07
C LEU A 63 -0.78 15.81 -1.64
N LEU A 64 0.48 15.67 -2.01
CA LEU A 64 1.51 16.70 -1.81
C LEU A 64 2.19 17.01 -3.15
N ASP A 65 2.44 18.28 -3.44
CA ASP A 65 3.25 18.67 -4.59
C ASP A 65 4.62 17.95 -4.54
N THR A 66 5.01 17.34 -5.66
CA THR A 66 6.25 16.54 -5.74
C THR A 66 7.50 17.40 -5.60
N HIS A 67 7.39 18.70 -5.81
CA HIS A 67 8.46 19.68 -5.76
C HIS A 67 8.03 20.91 -4.97
N GLU A 68 9.02 21.69 -4.52
CA GLU A 68 8.82 23.06 -4.04
C GLU A 68 8.16 23.91 -5.14
N THR A 69 7.35 24.90 -4.75
CA THR A 69 6.75 25.82 -5.73
C THR A 69 7.86 26.60 -6.43
N THR A 70 7.86 26.63 -7.77
CA THR A 70 8.89 27.33 -8.53
C THR A 70 8.57 28.82 -8.67
N GLN A 71 9.59 29.62 -8.99
CA GLN A 71 9.41 31.06 -9.25
C GLN A 71 8.48 31.29 -10.44
N ALA A 72 8.53 30.45 -11.48
CA ALA A 72 7.62 30.56 -12.63
C ALA A 72 6.16 30.35 -12.21
N GLN A 73 5.89 29.31 -11.42
CA GLN A 73 4.56 29.04 -10.90
C GLN A 73 4.07 30.17 -9.99
N TYR A 74 4.93 30.68 -9.11
CA TYR A 74 4.58 31.80 -8.24
C TYR A 74 4.36 33.11 -9.02
N ALA A 75 5.07 33.33 -10.13
CA ALA A 75 4.88 34.50 -10.99
C ALA A 75 3.49 34.55 -11.64
N GLU A 76 2.93 33.39 -12.00
CA GLU A 76 1.54 33.29 -12.48
C GLU A 76 0.56 33.82 -11.43
N PHE A 77 0.74 33.41 -10.17
CA PHE A 77 -0.06 33.89 -9.05
C PHE A 77 0.13 35.39 -8.78
N VAL A 78 1.37 35.88 -8.76
CA VAL A 78 1.67 37.32 -8.59
C VAL A 78 0.90 38.16 -9.62
N LYS A 79 0.93 37.73 -10.89
CA LYS A 79 0.21 38.39 -11.98
C LYS A 79 -1.31 38.28 -11.83
N ALA A 80 -1.83 37.07 -11.60
CA ALA A 80 -3.27 36.81 -11.55
C ALA A 80 -3.95 37.45 -10.34
N ALA A 81 -3.33 37.35 -9.16
CA ALA A 81 -3.85 37.84 -7.89
C ALA A 81 -3.39 39.27 -7.55
N LYS A 82 -2.63 39.94 -8.44
CA LYS A 82 -2.06 41.28 -8.23
C LYS A 82 -1.32 41.40 -6.89
N ARG A 83 -0.56 40.36 -6.52
CA ARG A 83 0.20 40.33 -5.27
C ARG A 83 1.51 41.10 -5.40
N PRO A 84 2.08 41.65 -4.32
CA PRO A 84 3.42 42.21 -4.35
C PRO A 84 4.46 41.17 -4.79
N ALA A 85 5.36 41.56 -5.69
CA ALA A 85 6.44 40.69 -6.11
C ALA A 85 7.45 40.47 -4.95
N PRO A 86 8.10 39.29 -4.88
CA PRO A 86 9.20 39.06 -3.96
C PRO A 86 10.33 40.10 -4.14
N TYR A 87 10.96 40.52 -3.04
CA TYR A 87 11.94 41.62 -3.06
C TYR A 87 13.15 41.40 -3.99
N HIS A 88 13.55 40.15 -4.20
CA HIS A 88 14.66 39.83 -5.09
C HIS A 88 14.31 39.99 -6.57
N TRP A 89 13.04 40.17 -6.94
CA TRP A 89 12.63 40.48 -8.32
C TRP A 89 12.74 41.97 -8.63
N THR A 90 12.79 42.79 -7.59
CA THR A 90 12.57 44.24 -7.66
C THR A 90 13.79 45.05 -7.23
N ASP A 91 14.96 44.41 -7.15
CA ASP A 91 16.20 44.99 -6.62
C ASP A 91 15.99 45.53 -5.18
N GLY A 92 15.11 44.90 -4.39
CA GLY A 92 14.83 45.25 -3.00
C GLY A 92 13.62 46.16 -2.73
N ALA A 93 12.90 46.63 -3.76
CA ALA A 93 11.74 47.54 -3.61
C ALA A 93 10.38 46.80 -3.61
N MET A 94 9.40 47.16 -2.77
CA MET A 94 8.03 46.62 -2.93
C MET A 94 7.36 47.19 -4.18
N ARG A 95 7.27 46.39 -5.26
CA ARG A 95 6.63 46.81 -6.52
C ARG A 95 5.71 45.73 -7.07
N THR A 96 4.69 46.16 -7.83
CA THR A 96 3.68 45.29 -8.47
C THR A 96 3.82 45.22 -9.98
N ASP A 97 4.82 45.89 -10.57
CA ASP A 97 5.00 46.08 -12.02
C ASP A 97 6.21 45.35 -12.62
N ARG A 98 7.05 44.70 -11.80
CA ARG A 98 8.26 43.99 -12.22
C ARG A 98 8.04 42.49 -12.38
N ALA A 99 8.62 41.94 -13.46
CA ALA A 99 8.57 40.53 -13.81
C ALA A 99 9.63 39.69 -13.09
N MET A 100 9.39 38.39 -12.99
CA MET A 100 10.36 37.40 -12.51
C MET A 100 11.71 37.53 -13.25
N PRO A 101 12.87 37.42 -12.57
CA PRO A 101 14.17 37.42 -13.20
C PRO A 101 14.30 36.38 -14.31
N VAL A 102 14.90 36.79 -15.45
CA VAL A 102 15.15 35.91 -16.59
C VAL A 102 16.02 34.72 -16.14
N GLY A 103 15.62 33.51 -16.51
CA GLY A 103 16.35 32.27 -16.17
C GLY A 103 16.11 31.73 -14.76
N ALA A 104 15.32 32.41 -13.91
CA ALA A 104 15.05 31.94 -12.54
C ALA A 104 13.82 31.01 -12.43
N GLY A 105 13.15 30.70 -13.54
CA GLY A 105 11.83 30.05 -13.53
C GLY A 105 11.77 28.70 -12.83
N ALA A 106 12.84 27.90 -12.91
CA ALA A 106 12.93 26.57 -12.29
C ALA A 106 13.44 26.60 -10.84
N VAL A 107 13.87 27.76 -10.33
CA VAL A 107 14.33 27.91 -8.95
C VAL A 107 13.13 27.93 -8.00
N ALA A 108 13.29 27.40 -6.78
CA ALA A 108 12.26 27.48 -5.75
C ALA A 108 11.84 28.94 -5.47
N ALA A 109 10.55 29.16 -5.18
CA ALA A 109 10.03 30.44 -4.74
C ALA A 109 10.45 30.71 -3.28
N TYR A 110 10.95 31.92 -3.02
CA TYR A 110 11.43 32.34 -1.70
C TYR A 110 11.13 33.82 -1.45
N ASN A 111 11.47 34.35 -0.26
CA ASN A 111 11.09 35.70 0.17
C ASN A 111 9.56 35.93 0.16
N VAL A 112 8.81 34.88 0.44
CA VAL A 112 7.35 34.88 0.56
C VAL A 112 6.95 34.76 2.02
N SER A 113 5.92 35.50 2.42
CA SER A 113 5.35 35.41 3.75
C SER A 113 4.45 34.17 3.87
N PHE A 114 4.08 33.80 5.10
CA PHE A 114 3.11 32.72 5.31
C PHE A 114 1.80 33.00 4.57
N ASP A 115 1.32 34.25 4.62
CA ASP A 115 0.06 34.62 3.97
C ASP A 115 0.14 34.54 2.45
N ASP A 116 1.31 34.82 1.85
CA ASP A 116 1.47 34.64 0.41
C ASP A 116 1.47 33.16 0.02
N ALA A 117 2.24 32.34 0.75
CA ALA A 117 2.32 30.90 0.51
C ALA A 117 0.95 30.24 0.65
N LYS A 118 0.23 30.60 1.72
CA LYS A 118 -1.15 30.17 1.96
C LYS A 118 -2.09 30.63 0.84
N SER A 119 -2.06 31.92 0.49
CA SER A 119 -2.93 32.47 -0.57
C SER A 119 -2.65 31.85 -1.93
N TYR A 120 -1.38 31.55 -2.24
CA TYR A 120 -0.99 30.84 -3.45
C TYR A 120 -1.61 29.45 -3.47
N CYS A 121 -1.46 28.67 -2.39
CA CYS A 121 -2.03 27.33 -2.34
C CYS A 121 -3.56 27.37 -2.46
N GLU A 122 -4.23 28.30 -1.77
CA GLU A 122 -5.68 28.52 -1.90
C GLU A 122 -6.08 28.88 -3.33
N TRP A 123 -5.32 29.75 -4.01
CA TRP A 123 -5.54 30.12 -5.42
C TRP A 123 -5.41 28.92 -6.37
N ARG A 124 -4.54 27.95 -6.04
CA ARG A 124 -4.41 26.67 -6.76
C ARG A 124 -5.47 25.63 -6.37
N GLY A 125 -6.42 25.96 -5.49
CA GLY A 125 -7.41 25.00 -4.96
C GLY A 125 -6.81 23.97 -4.00
N LYS A 126 -5.72 24.34 -3.31
CA LYS A 126 -4.92 23.53 -2.39
C LYS A 126 -4.79 24.24 -1.03
N ARG A 127 -3.95 23.71 -0.15
CA ARG A 127 -3.59 24.29 1.15
C ARG A 127 -2.09 24.10 1.43
N LEU A 128 -1.55 24.73 2.47
CA LEU A 128 -0.26 24.32 3.01
C LEU A 128 -0.39 22.94 3.70
N PRO A 129 0.66 22.10 3.68
CA PRO A 129 0.70 20.88 4.48
C PRO A 129 0.71 21.22 5.98
N THR A 130 0.20 20.33 6.82
CA THR A 130 0.52 20.38 8.25
C THR A 130 1.98 19.98 8.48
N GLU A 131 2.54 20.35 9.62
CA GLU A 131 3.88 19.93 10.03
C GLU A 131 4.02 18.40 10.02
N ALA A 132 3.00 17.69 10.49
CA ALA A 132 2.99 16.24 10.53
C ALA A 132 2.85 15.60 9.14
N GLU A 133 2.05 16.19 8.25
CA GLU A 133 1.98 15.78 6.85
C GLU A 133 3.33 15.96 6.15
N TRP A 134 3.99 17.10 6.36
CA TRP A 134 5.31 17.39 5.80
C TRP A 134 6.35 16.37 6.26
N GLU A 135 6.46 16.12 7.58
CA GLU A 135 7.45 15.17 8.11
C GLU A 135 7.21 13.76 7.58
N ARG A 136 5.94 13.34 7.52
CA ARG A 136 5.57 12.04 7.00
C ARG A 136 5.95 11.88 5.53
N ALA A 137 5.67 12.90 4.72
CA ALA A 137 6.07 12.92 3.32
C ALA A 137 7.59 12.89 3.20
N ALA A 138 8.32 13.66 4.01
CA ALA A 138 9.78 13.74 4.00
C ALA A 138 10.45 12.40 4.28
N ARG A 139 9.92 11.65 5.26
CA ARG A 139 10.41 10.31 5.63
C ARG A 139 10.27 9.28 4.54
N GLY A 140 9.35 9.42 3.58
CA GLY A 140 9.19 8.46 2.49
C GLY A 140 8.89 7.03 2.96
N GLY A 141 8.23 6.85 4.10
CA GLY A 141 8.01 5.51 4.68
C GLY A 141 9.21 4.89 5.41
N LEU A 142 10.32 5.62 5.59
CA LEU A 142 11.43 5.21 6.43
C LEU A 142 11.17 5.60 7.90
N GLU A 143 10.82 4.61 8.73
CA GLU A 143 10.62 4.83 10.17
C GLU A 143 11.95 5.13 10.87
N GLY A 144 11.97 6.17 11.71
CA GLY A 144 13.13 6.54 12.52
C GLY A 144 14.30 7.16 11.75
N ALA A 145 14.16 7.37 10.44
CA ALA A 145 15.21 7.93 9.59
C ALA A 145 15.48 9.41 9.88
N ASP A 146 16.76 9.81 9.82
CA ASP A 146 17.17 11.22 9.97
C ASP A 146 17.03 12.02 8.65
N TYR A 147 17.24 11.38 7.50
CA TYR A 147 17.15 12.00 6.16
C TYR A 147 16.13 11.25 5.27
N PRO A 148 15.63 11.87 4.17
CA PRO A 148 14.70 11.23 3.23
C PRO A 148 15.22 9.93 2.58
N TRP A 149 16.53 9.70 2.64
CA TRP A 149 17.23 8.53 2.11
C TRP A 149 17.80 7.60 3.20
N GLY A 150 17.48 7.84 4.47
CA GLY A 150 17.92 7.02 5.61
C GLY A 150 18.79 7.76 6.62
N ASP A 151 19.47 7.02 7.49
CA ASP A 151 20.23 7.61 8.63
C ASP A 151 21.61 8.15 8.25
N LYS A 152 22.18 7.69 7.13
CA LYS A 152 23.53 8.09 6.74
C LYS A 152 23.48 9.40 5.95
N TYR A 153 24.08 10.43 6.52
CA TYR A 153 24.28 11.71 5.84
C TYR A 153 25.04 11.53 4.51
N ASP A 154 24.54 12.17 3.45
CA ASP A 154 25.19 12.26 2.14
C ASP A 154 25.00 13.67 1.56
N ALA A 155 26.10 14.42 1.44
CA ALA A 155 26.11 15.79 0.91
C ALA A 155 25.66 15.87 -0.55
N LYS A 156 25.69 14.75 -1.29
CA LYS A 156 25.36 14.72 -2.73
C LYS A 156 23.86 14.62 -2.99
N LEU A 157 23.06 14.37 -1.96
CA LEU A 157 21.61 14.12 -2.06
C LEU A 157 20.75 15.33 -1.66
N ALA A 158 21.37 16.46 -1.32
CA ALA A 158 20.68 17.69 -0.97
C ALA A 158 21.51 18.93 -1.33
N ARG A 159 20.83 20.06 -1.53
CA ARG A 159 21.47 21.37 -1.65
C ARG A 159 21.55 22.00 -0.27
N HIS A 160 22.75 22.11 0.29
CA HIS A 160 22.95 22.69 1.61
C HIS A 160 24.37 23.25 1.75
N ASN A 161 24.67 23.97 2.83
CA ASN A 161 25.98 24.56 3.11
C ASN A 161 26.59 25.33 1.93
N THR A 162 25.78 26.16 1.25
CA THR A 162 26.20 27.02 0.16
C THR A 162 25.81 28.47 0.40
N GLU A 163 26.49 29.42 -0.26
CA GLU A 163 26.20 30.86 -0.21
C GLU A 163 25.47 31.35 -1.48
N THR A 164 25.20 30.44 -2.42
CA THR A 164 24.71 30.77 -3.78
C THR A 164 23.18 30.81 -3.88
N GLY A 165 22.46 30.75 -2.76
CA GLY A 165 21.00 30.77 -2.74
C GLY A 165 20.33 29.44 -3.12
N PRO A 166 19.00 29.42 -3.29
CA PRO A 166 18.29 28.22 -3.70
C PRO A 166 18.64 27.80 -5.12
N GLY A 167 18.46 26.51 -5.41
CA GLY A 167 18.73 25.91 -6.72
C GLY A 167 17.46 25.67 -7.51
N GLU A 168 17.62 25.09 -8.70
CA GLU A 168 16.51 24.49 -9.43
C GLU A 168 15.89 23.35 -8.63
N VAL A 169 14.56 23.30 -8.61
CA VAL A 169 13.81 22.22 -7.94
C VAL A 169 14.03 20.89 -8.68
N GLY A 170 13.99 19.78 -7.94
CA GLY A 170 13.99 18.43 -8.50
C GLY A 170 15.36 17.92 -8.95
N ARG A 171 16.46 18.57 -8.56
CA ARG A 171 17.82 18.14 -8.92
C ARG A 171 18.27 16.86 -8.23
N TYR A 172 17.69 16.54 -7.07
CA TYR A 172 18.04 15.38 -6.27
C TYR A 172 17.01 14.27 -6.43
N PRO A 173 17.41 12.99 -6.25
CA PRO A 173 16.48 11.86 -6.35
C PRO A 173 15.28 12.02 -5.41
N PRO A 174 14.07 11.62 -5.83
CA PRO A 174 12.92 11.64 -4.95
C PRO A 174 13.07 10.58 -3.86
N ASN A 175 12.39 10.78 -2.74
CA ASN A 175 12.19 9.70 -1.80
C ASN A 175 11.19 8.66 -2.35
N ALA A 176 10.94 7.64 -1.56
CA ALA A 176 10.03 6.54 -1.84
C ALA A 176 8.57 6.92 -2.15
N PHE A 177 8.11 8.11 -1.79
CA PHE A 177 6.80 8.63 -2.16
C PHE A 177 6.83 9.51 -3.42
N GLY A 178 7.97 9.60 -4.12
CA GLY A 178 8.11 10.42 -5.31
C GLY A 178 8.27 11.92 -5.02
N ILE A 179 8.59 12.29 -3.77
CA ILE A 179 8.75 13.69 -3.38
C ILE A 179 10.23 14.08 -3.39
N HIS A 180 10.53 15.19 -4.06
CA HIS A 180 11.87 15.77 -4.19
C HIS A 180 12.14 16.84 -3.13
N ASP A 181 13.44 17.10 -2.92
CA ASP A 181 13.96 18.23 -2.14
C ASP A 181 13.45 18.29 -0.69
N MET A 182 13.18 17.13 -0.07
CA MET A 182 12.71 17.04 1.33
C MET A 182 13.82 17.23 2.38
N ALA A 183 15.02 17.65 1.94
CA ALA A 183 16.16 17.99 2.77
C ALA A 183 17.04 19.01 2.04
N GLY A 184 17.36 20.14 2.69
CA GLY A 184 18.07 21.23 2.04
C GLY A 184 17.15 21.98 1.08
N SER A 185 17.74 22.74 0.14
CA SER A 185 17.03 23.67 -0.75
C SER A 185 16.30 24.76 0.04
N MET A 186 15.08 24.52 0.50
CA MET A 186 14.31 25.48 1.29
C MET A 186 13.83 24.88 2.61
N SER A 187 13.80 25.70 3.65
CA SER A 187 12.83 25.46 4.72
C SER A 187 11.44 25.83 4.21
N GLU A 188 10.43 25.07 4.56
CA GLU A 188 9.11 25.20 3.96
C GLU A 188 8.05 25.62 4.96
N TRP A 189 7.23 26.61 4.60
CA TRP A 189 6.04 26.97 5.36
C TRP A 189 5.08 25.78 5.51
N THR A 190 4.61 25.57 6.73
CA THR A 190 3.54 24.63 7.06
C THR A 190 2.35 25.37 7.69
N ALA A 191 1.19 24.72 7.74
CA ALA A 191 -0.04 25.33 8.24
C ALA A 191 -0.02 25.61 9.76
N ASP A 192 0.89 25.01 10.50
CA ASP A 192 0.84 24.92 11.96
C ASP A 192 1.35 26.19 12.64
N TRP A 193 0.70 26.56 13.74
CA TRP A 193 1.25 27.50 14.70
C TRP A 193 2.34 26.83 15.53
N PHE A 194 3.36 27.59 15.93
CA PHE A 194 4.39 27.11 16.83
C PHE A 194 3.89 27.14 18.27
N ASP A 195 3.99 25.98 18.91
CA ASP A 195 4.05 25.83 20.36
C ASP A 195 5.23 24.89 20.67
N ARG A 196 6.00 25.28 21.69
CA ARG A 196 7.22 24.59 22.13
C ARG A 196 6.93 23.21 22.72
N GLU A 197 5.83 23.08 23.44
CA GLU A 197 5.43 21.88 24.17
C GLU A 197 4.45 21.03 23.35
N TYR A 198 4.15 21.42 22.10
CA TYR A 198 3.14 20.78 21.26
C TYR A 198 3.36 19.27 21.13
N TYR A 199 4.59 18.80 20.93
CA TYR A 199 4.88 17.36 20.78
C TYR A 199 4.52 16.53 22.01
N LYS A 200 4.43 17.13 23.21
CA LYS A 200 3.97 16.43 24.43
C LYS A 200 2.46 16.22 24.46
N ASN A 201 1.71 17.09 23.78
CA ASN A 201 0.25 17.13 23.78
C ASN A 201 -0.35 16.92 22.38
N SER A 202 0.46 16.51 21.41
CA SER A 202 0.09 16.36 20.02
C SER A 202 -0.98 15.28 19.87
N PRO A 203 -2.12 15.57 19.24
CA PRO A 203 -3.11 14.55 18.93
C PRO A 203 -2.51 13.42 18.08
N SER A 204 -2.92 12.18 18.36
CA SER A 204 -2.44 11.01 17.62
C SER A 204 -3.00 10.91 16.20
N GLU A 205 -4.09 11.61 15.88
CA GLU A 205 -4.80 11.54 14.60
C GLU A 205 -4.84 12.92 13.95
N ASN A 206 -4.24 13.04 12.76
CA ASN A 206 -4.22 14.26 11.94
C ASN A 206 -3.93 15.57 12.72
N PRO A 207 -2.81 15.66 13.47
CA PRO A 207 -2.44 16.87 14.21
C PRO A 207 -2.28 18.07 13.26
N LYS A 208 -2.76 19.24 13.73
CA LYS A 208 -2.81 20.51 12.97
C LYS A 208 -2.11 21.67 13.70
N GLY A 209 -1.39 21.37 14.78
CA GLY A 209 -0.81 22.38 15.65
C GLY A 209 -1.85 23.01 16.59
N PRO A 210 -1.42 23.97 17.42
CA PRO A 210 -2.29 24.83 18.20
C PRO A 210 -3.23 25.66 17.32
N ALA A 211 -4.38 26.08 17.86
CA ALA A 211 -5.35 26.89 17.12
C ALA A 211 -4.85 28.32 16.80
N ALA A 212 -3.98 28.88 17.63
CA ALA A 212 -3.43 30.22 17.49
C ALA A 212 -1.97 30.28 17.99
N GLY A 213 -1.21 31.28 17.55
CA GLY A 213 0.17 31.47 17.98
C GLY A 213 0.77 32.78 17.48
N THR A 214 2.02 33.03 17.86
CA THR A 214 2.80 34.20 17.40
C THR A 214 3.72 33.86 16.22
N TYR A 215 4.18 32.61 16.15
CA TYR A 215 5.11 32.13 15.14
C TYR A 215 4.49 30.94 14.39
N ARG A 216 4.83 30.79 13.11
CA ARG A 216 4.44 29.66 12.26
C ARG A 216 5.61 28.69 12.11
N ILE A 217 5.30 27.42 11.90
CA ILE A 217 6.30 26.39 11.68
C ILE A 217 6.81 26.43 10.24
N ILE A 218 8.14 26.34 10.11
CA ILE A 218 8.82 25.94 8.88
C ILE A 218 9.53 24.61 9.11
N ARG A 219 9.54 23.77 8.08
CA ARG A 219 10.11 22.41 8.14
C ARG A 219 11.20 22.21 7.10
N GLY A 220 12.13 21.32 7.42
CA GLY A 220 13.31 21.10 6.59
C GLY A 220 14.32 22.22 6.73
N GLY A 221 15.59 21.90 6.51
CA GLY A 221 16.66 22.90 6.43
C GLY A 221 16.80 23.44 5.02
N ALA A 222 17.42 24.61 4.88
CA ALA A 222 17.60 25.28 3.61
C ALA A 222 19.01 25.13 3.03
N TRP A 223 19.22 25.72 1.86
CA TRP A 223 20.49 25.78 1.13
C TRP A 223 21.67 26.33 1.96
N SER A 224 21.42 27.22 2.92
CA SER A 224 22.45 27.82 3.78
C SER A 224 22.76 26.96 5.02
N ASP A 225 21.94 25.97 5.33
CA ASP A 225 22.06 25.20 6.56
C ASP A 225 23.12 24.11 6.47
N GLN A 226 23.70 23.77 7.64
CA GLN A 226 24.63 22.66 7.77
C GLN A 226 23.90 21.32 7.88
N ASN A 227 24.63 20.22 7.68
CA ASN A 227 24.10 18.85 7.58
C ASN A 227 23.18 18.41 8.75
N LYS A 228 23.37 18.94 9.96
CA LYS A 228 22.53 18.62 11.13
C LYS A 228 21.18 19.35 11.16
N ARG A 229 20.97 20.33 10.29
CA ARG A 229 19.74 21.13 10.20
C ARG A 229 18.90 20.84 8.96
N ILE A 230 19.32 19.88 8.12
CA ILE A 230 18.54 19.44 6.94
C ILE A 230 17.85 18.08 7.16
N THR A 231 17.65 17.68 8.42
CA THR A 231 16.98 16.41 8.77
C THR A 231 15.48 16.53 8.59
N VAL A 232 14.80 15.39 8.43
CA VAL A 232 13.34 15.33 8.22
C VAL A 232 12.54 15.80 9.44
N PHE A 233 13.14 15.75 10.62
CA PHE A 233 12.55 16.22 11.87
C PHE A 233 12.95 17.66 12.23
N PHE A 234 13.83 18.31 11.44
CA PHE A 234 14.27 19.67 11.76
C PHE A 234 13.08 20.64 11.69
N ARG A 235 12.90 21.36 12.79
CA ARG A 235 11.81 22.29 13.03
C ARG A 235 12.38 23.65 13.35
N ASN A 236 11.80 24.69 12.76
CA ASN A 236 12.10 26.07 13.07
C ASN A 236 10.81 26.89 13.01
N TRP A 237 10.82 28.12 13.52
CA TRP A 237 9.63 28.94 13.63
C TRP A 237 9.93 30.40 13.31
N VAL A 238 9.02 31.02 12.58
CA VAL A 238 9.22 32.35 12.00
C VAL A 238 7.93 33.14 12.13
N ARG A 239 8.00 34.47 12.30
CA ARG A 239 6.78 35.28 12.32
C ARG A 239 6.09 35.19 10.96
N PRO A 240 4.77 35.07 10.90
CA PRO A 240 4.04 34.88 9.64
C PRO A 240 4.27 35.99 8.61
N THR A 241 4.61 37.21 9.06
CA THR A 241 4.88 38.36 8.20
C THR A 241 6.30 38.41 7.64
N GLN A 242 7.23 37.61 8.17
CA GLN A 242 8.62 37.62 7.70
C GLN A 242 8.73 36.93 6.34
N ARG A 243 9.70 37.41 5.57
CA ARG A 243 10.08 36.92 4.24
C ARG A 243 11.58 36.69 4.29
N GLN A 244 12.03 35.49 4.00
CA GLN A 244 13.46 35.15 4.08
C GLN A 244 13.92 34.38 2.84
N PRO A 245 15.20 34.50 2.46
CA PRO A 245 15.74 33.86 1.26
C PRO A 245 15.91 32.33 1.38
N ASN A 246 15.73 31.80 2.58
CA ASN A 246 15.79 30.38 2.92
C ASN A 246 14.40 29.77 3.19
N ILE A 247 13.30 30.54 3.05
CA ILE A 247 11.94 30.04 3.25
C ILE A 247 11.13 30.01 1.95
N GLY A 248 10.68 28.82 1.60
CA GLY A 248 9.80 28.51 0.47
C GLY A 248 8.56 27.75 0.94
N PHE A 249 7.90 27.03 0.03
CA PHE A 249 6.74 26.21 0.36
C PHE A 249 6.37 25.26 -0.79
N ARG A 250 5.53 24.28 -0.47
CA ARG A 250 4.81 23.44 -1.42
C ARG A 250 3.37 23.27 -0.96
N CYS A 251 2.46 22.89 -1.85
CA CYS A 251 1.05 22.75 -1.49
C CYS A 251 0.65 21.28 -1.27
N ALA A 252 -0.32 21.10 -0.39
CA ALA A 252 -1.00 19.85 -0.11
C ALA A 252 -2.50 19.96 -0.44
N LYS A 253 -3.15 18.81 -0.62
CA LYS A 253 -4.59 18.70 -0.83
C LYS A 253 -5.09 17.43 -0.19
N ASP A 254 -6.28 17.47 0.41
CA ASP A 254 -6.89 16.26 0.94
C ASP A 254 -7.09 15.25 -0.20
N ALA A 255 -6.77 13.98 0.05
CA ALA A 255 -7.00 12.96 -0.96
C ALA A 255 -8.51 12.78 -1.17
N PRO A 256 -8.95 12.35 -2.37
CA PRO A 256 -10.32 11.91 -2.55
C PRO A 256 -10.67 10.81 -1.54
N ALA A 257 -11.95 10.74 -1.16
CA ALA A 257 -12.44 9.69 -0.26
C ALA A 257 -11.99 8.31 -0.74
N VAL A 258 -11.72 7.38 0.19
CA VAL A 258 -11.20 6.05 -0.13
C VAL A 258 -12.08 5.32 -1.15
N ASP A 259 -13.40 5.46 -1.03
CA ASP A 259 -14.37 4.86 -1.98
C ASP A 259 -14.17 5.40 -3.40
N GLN A 260 -13.95 6.71 -3.54
CA GLN A 260 -13.68 7.33 -4.82
C GLN A 260 -12.37 6.80 -5.41
N ARG A 261 -11.30 6.71 -4.60
CA ARG A 261 -10.00 6.18 -5.07
C ARG A 261 -10.10 4.72 -5.50
N ILE A 262 -10.87 3.89 -4.79
CA ILE A 262 -11.15 2.51 -5.19
C ILE A 262 -11.90 2.49 -6.52
N ASN A 263 -12.97 3.28 -6.65
CA ASN A 263 -13.76 3.34 -7.87
C ASN A 263 -12.94 3.84 -9.07
N ASP A 264 -12.14 4.88 -8.91
CA ASP A 264 -11.26 5.42 -9.95
C ASP A 264 -10.21 4.39 -10.36
N ARG A 265 -9.61 3.69 -9.39
CA ARG A 265 -8.62 2.65 -9.65
C ARG A 265 -9.19 1.49 -10.45
N ILE A 266 -10.45 1.11 -10.16
CA ILE A 266 -11.19 0.07 -10.90
C ILE A 266 -11.60 0.58 -12.28
N ALA A 267 -12.09 1.81 -12.39
CA ALA A 267 -12.52 2.41 -13.65
C ALA A 267 -11.38 2.58 -14.66
N GLY A 268 -10.17 2.88 -14.16
CA GLY A 268 -8.95 2.94 -14.98
C GLY A 268 -8.37 1.57 -15.38
N PHE A 269 -8.95 0.46 -14.90
CA PHE A 269 -8.46 -0.88 -15.18
C PHE A 269 -9.20 -1.55 -16.34
N GLN A 270 -8.47 -2.10 -17.31
CA GLN A 270 -9.05 -2.87 -18.42
C GLN A 270 -9.29 -4.32 -17.99
N GLY A 271 -10.53 -4.60 -17.59
CA GLY A 271 -11.00 -5.92 -17.19
C GLY A 271 -12.19 -5.84 -16.24
N THR A 272 -12.62 -6.98 -15.71
CA THR A 272 -13.68 -7.06 -14.70
C THR A 272 -13.07 -7.27 -13.32
N VAL A 273 -13.52 -6.49 -12.33
CA VAL A 273 -13.07 -6.58 -10.94
C VAL A 273 -14.22 -6.98 -10.03
N SER A 274 -14.15 -8.13 -9.38
CA SER A 274 -15.15 -8.55 -8.39
C SER A 274 -14.44 -8.73 -7.06
N LEU A 275 -14.93 -8.08 -6.01
CA LEU A 275 -14.29 -8.09 -4.71
C LEU A 275 -15.29 -8.03 -3.56
N TYR A 276 -14.85 -8.60 -2.44
CA TYR A 276 -15.49 -8.43 -1.14
C TYR A 276 -14.41 -8.39 -0.07
N ALA A 277 -14.56 -7.48 0.88
CA ALA A 277 -13.69 -7.37 2.02
C ALA A 277 -14.48 -7.03 3.28
N LYS A 278 -14.01 -7.55 4.42
CA LYS A 278 -14.64 -7.37 5.72
C LYS A 278 -13.60 -7.23 6.82
N ASN A 279 -13.73 -6.21 7.67
CA ASN A 279 -13.03 -6.16 8.95
C ASN A 279 -13.75 -7.11 9.92
N LEU A 280 -13.02 -8.15 10.37
CA LEU A 280 -13.57 -9.20 11.21
C LEU A 280 -13.75 -8.75 12.67
N ASN A 281 -13.09 -7.66 13.09
CA ASN A 281 -13.25 -7.08 14.41
C ASN A 281 -14.49 -6.18 14.49
N THR A 282 -14.72 -5.33 13.49
CA THR A 282 -15.78 -4.30 13.52
C THR A 282 -17.03 -4.69 12.75
N GLY A 283 -16.92 -5.63 11.80
CA GLY A 283 -17.99 -5.98 10.88
C GLY A 283 -18.17 -4.99 9.73
N ALA A 284 -17.30 -3.99 9.56
CA ALA A 284 -17.31 -3.10 8.39
C ALA A 284 -17.03 -3.91 7.11
N GLU A 285 -17.74 -3.60 6.02
CA GLU A 285 -17.69 -4.33 4.76
C GLU A 285 -17.58 -3.40 3.55
N PHE A 286 -16.97 -3.92 2.47
CA PHE A 286 -16.93 -3.26 1.16
C PHE A 286 -17.05 -4.32 0.06
N ALA A 287 -17.82 -4.01 -0.99
CA ALA A 287 -18.23 -4.98 -2.01
C ALA A 287 -18.33 -4.36 -3.41
N ILE A 288 -17.80 -5.06 -4.41
CA ILE A 288 -18.05 -4.80 -5.85
C ILE A 288 -18.35 -6.15 -6.50
N ARG A 289 -19.54 -6.33 -7.08
CA ARG A 289 -19.94 -7.61 -7.71
C ARG A 289 -19.72 -8.84 -6.79
N ALA A 290 -19.94 -8.65 -5.49
CA ALA A 290 -19.52 -9.60 -4.46
C ALA A 290 -20.28 -10.94 -4.51
N ASP A 291 -21.45 -10.96 -5.14
CA ASP A 291 -22.33 -12.13 -5.27
C ASP A 291 -22.38 -12.67 -6.71
N GLU A 292 -21.64 -12.07 -7.64
CA GLU A 292 -21.51 -12.59 -9.00
C GLU A 292 -20.60 -13.82 -9.01
N ARG A 293 -21.00 -14.82 -9.80
CA ARG A 293 -20.20 -16.03 -9.98
C ARG A 293 -18.95 -15.72 -10.81
N ILE A 294 -17.80 -16.02 -10.22
CA ILE A 294 -16.48 -15.81 -10.82
C ILE A 294 -15.81 -17.16 -11.12
N ARG A 295 -14.89 -17.15 -12.08
CA ARG A 295 -13.91 -18.24 -12.22
C ARG A 295 -12.92 -18.11 -11.06
N THR A 296 -12.60 -19.21 -10.39
CA THR A 296 -11.74 -19.16 -9.19
C THR A 296 -10.25 -19.24 -9.50
N ALA A 297 -9.89 -19.77 -10.68
CA ALA A 297 -8.56 -20.33 -10.91
C ALA A 297 -8.13 -21.20 -9.69
N SER A 298 -6.85 -21.11 -9.28
CA SER A 298 -6.31 -21.90 -8.17
C SER A 298 -6.83 -21.52 -6.77
N THR A 299 -7.66 -20.48 -6.61
CA THR A 299 -8.26 -20.19 -5.28
C THR A 299 -9.24 -21.28 -4.84
N ILE A 300 -9.78 -22.09 -5.76
CA ILE A 300 -10.60 -23.28 -5.43
C ILE A 300 -9.86 -24.33 -4.59
N LYS A 301 -8.52 -24.29 -4.59
CA LYS A 301 -7.69 -25.18 -3.77
C LYS A 301 -7.94 -24.98 -2.26
N LEU A 302 -8.44 -23.81 -1.84
CA LEU A 302 -8.84 -23.58 -0.46
C LEU A 302 -10.06 -24.44 -0.06
N PRO A 303 -11.19 -24.45 -0.79
CA PRO A 303 -12.25 -25.44 -0.63
C PRO A 303 -11.76 -26.91 -0.65
N ILE A 304 -10.84 -27.26 -1.53
CA ILE A 304 -10.27 -28.63 -1.60
C ILE A 304 -9.49 -28.95 -0.32
N LEU A 305 -8.70 -28.01 0.21
CA LEU A 305 -7.99 -28.19 1.46
C LEU A 305 -8.96 -28.43 2.62
N ILE A 306 -10.02 -27.62 2.72
CA ILE A 306 -11.05 -27.76 3.76
C ILE A 306 -11.71 -29.14 3.68
N ALA A 307 -12.01 -29.62 2.48
CA ALA A 307 -12.55 -30.96 2.27
C ALA A 307 -11.57 -32.07 2.68
N ALA A 308 -10.26 -31.93 2.45
CA ALA A 308 -9.26 -32.89 2.91
C ALA A 308 -9.22 -32.96 4.45
N PHE A 309 -9.25 -31.82 5.13
CA PHE A 309 -9.35 -31.78 6.60
C PHE A 309 -10.67 -32.39 7.10
N GLN A 310 -11.79 -32.10 6.42
CA GLN A 310 -13.08 -32.69 6.75
C GLN A 310 -13.06 -34.22 6.60
N ALA A 311 -12.45 -34.74 5.53
CA ALA A 311 -12.36 -36.17 5.30
C ALA A 311 -11.59 -36.87 6.42
N VAL A 312 -10.50 -36.28 6.91
CA VAL A 312 -9.74 -36.82 8.03
C VAL A 312 -10.54 -36.72 9.34
N ALA A 313 -11.19 -35.59 9.59
CA ALA A 313 -12.05 -35.43 10.78
C ALA A 313 -13.23 -36.42 10.80
N ASP A 314 -13.78 -36.74 9.63
CA ASP A 314 -14.85 -37.73 9.45
C ASP A 314 -14.33 -39.18 9.38
N SER A 315 -13.03 -39.41 9.57
CA SER A 315 -12.38 -40.73 9.43
C SER A 315 -12.54 -41.39 8.05
N LYS A 316 -12.79 -40.60 6.99
CA LYS A 316 -12.86 -41.03 5.58
C LYS A 316 -11.50 -41.01 4.87
N ALA A 317 -10.52 -40.38 5.49
CA ALA A 317 -9.14 -40.26 5.02
C ALA A 317 -8.19 -40.26 6.22
N LYS A 318 -6.89 -40.48 5.97
CA LYS A 318 -5.85 -40.36 7.01
C LYS A 318 -4.71 -39.50 6.50
N TRP A 319 -4.15 -38.65 7.34
CA TRP A 319 -3.06 -37.77 6.92
C TRP A 319 -1.81 -38.52 6.46
N ASP A 320 -1.58 -39.70 7.02
CA ASP A 320 -0.46 -40.61 6.76
C ASP A 320 -0.79 -41.66 5.69
N GLU A 321 -1.94 -41.59 5.01
CA GLU A 321 -2.19 -42.47 3.87
C GLU A 321 -1.31 -42.09 2.67
N GLU A 322 -0.76 -43.11 2.02
CA GLU A 322 0.17 -42.94 0.90
C GLU A 322 -0.58 -42.90 -0.44
N ILE A 323 -0.32 -41.87 -1.23
CA ILE A 323 -0.83 -41.73 -2.60
C ILE A 323 0.32 -41.85 -3.59
N LEU A 324 0.18 -42.76 -4.55
CA LEU A 324 1.17 -43.01 -5.60
C LEU A 324 1.15 -41.90 -6.65
N LEU A 325 2.30 -41.33 -6.95
CA LEU A 325 2.50 -40.45 -8.11
C LEU A 325 2.87 -41.29 -9.33
N THR A 326 2.00 -41.35 -10.34
CA THR A 326 2.28 -41.98 -11.63
C THR A 326 2.79 -40.96 -12.66
N ALA A 327 3.19 -41.43 -13.84
CA ALA A 327 3.57 -40.55 -14.94
C ALA A 327 2.36 -39.74 -15.46
N ASP A 328 1.17 -40.36 -15.50
CA ASP A 328 -0.05 -39.78 -16.06
C ASP A 328 -0.69 -38.72 -15.15
N ASP A 329 -0.37 -38.74 -13.85
CA ASP A 329 -0.87 -37.74 -12.89
C ASP A 329 -0.24 -36.36 -13.08
N LYS A 330 0.94 -36.30 -13.69
CA LYS A 330 1.75 -35.09 -13.79
C LYS A 330 1.16 -34.11 -14.80
N VAL A 331 0.86 -32.90 -14.33
CA VAL A 331 0.31 -31.82 -15.16
C VAL A 331 1.20 -30.58 -15.17
N PRO A 332 1.13 -29.74 -16.23
CA PRO A 332 1.91 -28.51 -16.33
C PRO A 332 1.45 -27.41 -15.35
N GLY A 333 2.08 -26.24 -15.42
CA GLY A 333 1.76 -25.07 -14.58
C GLY A 333 2.53 -25.02 -13.26
N SER A 334 1.90 -24.55 -12.19
CA SER A 334 2.52 -24.42 -10.86
C SER A 334 2.70 -25.76 -10.15
N GLY A 335 3.74 -25.85 -9.32
CA GLY A 335 4.05 -27.04 -8.54
C GLY A 335 5.44 -27.60 -8.82
N ILE A 336 5.86 -28.52 -7.96
CA ILE A 336 7.14 -29.22 -8.04
C ILE A 336 6.97 -30.72 -8.33
N LEU A 337 5.80 -31.32 -8.07
CA LEU A 337 5.63 -32.77 -8.19
C LEU A 337 5.81 -33.29 -9.61
N ARG A 338 5.60 -32.46 -10.64
CA ARG A 338 5.89 -32.82 -12.03
C ARG A 338 7.36 -33.19 -12.25
N GLU A 339 8.27 -32.64 -11.44
CA GLU A 339 9.72 -32.88 -11.52
C GLU A 339 10.15 -34.17 -10.80
N PHE A 340 9.31 -34.75 -9.94
CA PHE A 340 9.65 -35.94 -9.16
C PHE A 340 9.54 -37.21 -10.00
N THR A 341 10.44 -38.18 -9.83
CA THR A 341 10.34 -39.47 -10.54
C THR A 341 8.99 -40.17 -10.24
N PRO A 342 8.28 -40.70 -11.26
CA PRO A 342 7.10 -41.54 -11.06
C PRO A 342 7.40 -42.77 -10.18
N GLY A 343 6.37 -43.31 -9.54
CA GLY A 343 6.49 -44.45 -8.62
C GLY A 343 6.73 -44.06 -7.15
N ARG A 344 6.97 -42.78 -6.88
CA ARG A 344 7.06 -42.26 -5.51
C ARG A 344 5.69 -42.16 -4.87
N LYS A 345 5.64 -42.41 -3.56
CA LYS A 345 4.45 -42.21 -2.74
C LYS A 345 4.60 -40.94 -1.91
N PHE A 346 3.50 -40.22 -1.72
CA PHE A 346 3.42 -39.03 -0.89
C PHE A 346 2.29 -39.18 0.11
N LEU A 347 2.46 -38.64 1.31
CA LEU A 347 1.39 -38.61 2.30
C LEU A 347 0.30 -37.62 1.86
N LEU A 348 -0.96 -37.90 2.16
CA LEU A 348 -2.08 -36.98 1.92
C LEU A 348 -1.79 -35.58 2.47
N ARG A 349 -1.16 -35.50 3.65
CA ARG A 349 -0.78 -34.23 4.29
C ARG A 349 0.24 -33.44 3.46
N ASP A 350 1.19 -34.12 2.82
CA ASP A 350 2.21 -33.48 2.00
C ASP A 350 1.60 -32.92 0.71
N LEU A 351 0.70 -33.69 0.09
CA LEU A 351 -0.05 -33.22 -1.08
C LEU A 351 -0.91 -32.00 -0.74
N ALA A 352 -1.60 -32.01 0.40
CA ALA A 352 -2.38 -30.87 0.88
C ALA A 352 -1.52 -29.61 1.13
N ASN A 353 -0.33 -29.79 1.69
CA ASN A 353 0.63 -28.70 1.87
C ASN A 353 1.13 -28.16 0.53
N LEU A 354 1.60 -29.02 -0.39
CA LEU A 354 2.13 -28.62 -1.69
C LEU A 354 1.07 -27.92 -2.57
N MET A 355 -0.17 -28.39 -2.51
CA MET A 355 -1.32 -27.79 -3.20
C MET A 355 -1.54 -26.33 -2.83
N ILE A 356 -1.23 -25.92 -1.60
CA ILE A 356 -1.40 -24.53 -1.15
C ILE A 356 -0.08 -23.75 -1.25
N VAL A 357 0.99 -24.28 -0.67
CA VAL A 357 2.26 -23.58 -0.45
C VAL A 357 2.91 -23.17 -1.77
N VAL A 358 2.96 -24.08 -2.74
CA VAL A 358 3.50 -23.85 -4.09
C VAL A 358 2.45 -24.06 -5.18
N SER A 359 1.17 -23.95 -4.80
CA SER A 359 0.02 -24.06 -5.71
C SER A 359 0.10 -25.27 -6.66
N ASP A 360 0.58 -26.43 -6.17
CA ASP A 360 0.93 -27.57 -7.02
C ASP A 360 -0.30 -28.18 -7.72
N ASN A 361 -0.30 -28.22 -9.05
CA ASN A 361 -1.41 -28.71 -9.86
C ASN A 361 -1.53 -30.24 -9.84
N THR A 362 -0.41 -30.95 -9.83
CA THR A 362 -0.38 -32.42 -9.73
C THR A 362 -0.91 -32.85 -8.36
N ALA A 363 -0.47 -32.21 -7.28
CA ALA A 363 -0.99 -32.47 -5.93
C ALA A 363 -2.50 -32.20 -5.83
N THR A 364 -2.97 -31.13 -6.49
CA THR A 364 -4.41 -30.81 -6.57
C THR A 364 -5.19 -31.95 -7.23
N ASN A 365 -4.67 -32.46 -8.35
CA ASN A 365 -5.31 -33.53 -9.10
C ASN A 365 -5.36 -34.84 -8.31
N LEU A 366 -4.25 -35.22 -7.65
CA LEU A 366 -4.20 -36.40 -6.79
C LEU A 366 -5.18 -36.31 -5.61
N LEU A 367 -5.33 -35.13 -5.00
CA LEU A 367 -6.33 -34.89 -3.95
C LEU A 367 -7.75 -35.01 -4.48
N ILE A 368 -8.02 -34.49 -5.68
CA ILE A 368 -9.32 -34.62 -6.34
C ILE A 368 -9.61 -36.06 -6.73
N ASP A 369 -8.63 -36.83 -7.19
CA ASP A 369 -8.84 -38.26 -7.48
C ASP A 369 -9.18 -39.04 -6.19
N ARG A 370 -8.51 -38.70 -5.08
CA ARG A 370 -8.73 -39.34 -3.78
C ARG A 370 -10.06 -38.97 -3.12
N LEU A 371 -10.47 -37.70 -3.23
CA LEU A 371 -11.63 -37.16 -2.51
C LEU A 371 -12.86 -37.02 -3.40
N THR A 372 -12.70 -36.87 -4.71
CA THR A 372 -13.68 -36.44 -5.72
C THR A 372 -14.09 -34.97 -5.59
N ALA A 373 -14.40 -34.33 -6.73
CA ALA A 373 -14.92 -32.97 -6.76
C ALA A 373 -16.31 -32.85 -6.10
N ASP A 374 -17.16 -33.88 -6.22
CA ASP A 374 -18.48 -33.88 -5.59
C ASP A 374 -18.42 -33.97 -4.07
N TYR A 375 -17.43 -34.68 -3.51
CA TYR A 375 -17.22 -34.63 -2.06
C TYR A 375 -16.83 -33.21 -1.60
N VAL A 376 -15.92 -32.54 -2.31
CA VAL A 376 -15.56 -31.14 -2.02
C VAL A 376 -16.81 -30.26 -2.02
N ASN A 377 -17.68 -30.43 -3.03
CA ASN A 377 -18.95 -29.70 -3.14
C ASN A 377 -19.89 -30.01 -1.98
N SER A 378 -20.02 -31.28 -1.57
CA SER A 378 -20.85 -31.68 -0.43
C SER A 378 -20.38 -31.08 0.89
N VAL A 379 -19.06 -30.92 1.08
CA VAL A 379 -18.50 -30.24 2.25
C VAL A 379 -18.79 -28.74 2.19
N MET A 380 -18.70 -28.11 1.03
CA MET A 380 -19.07 -26.70 0.88
C MET A 380 -20.56 -26.47 1.17
N GLU A 381 -21.43 -27.37 0.71
CA GLU A 381 -22.87 -27.35 1.00
C GLU A 381 -23.18 -27.52 2.48
N LYS A 382 -22.48 -28.44 3.17
CA LYS A 382 -22.57 -28.63 4.64
C LYS A 382 -22.35 -27.33 5.41
N TYR A 383 -21.46 -26.45 4.93
CA TYR A 383 -21.19 -25.14 5.55
C TYR A 383 -22.02 -23.98 4.97
N GLY A 384 -23.01 -24.29 4.13
CA GLY A 384 -23.94 -23.33 3.56
C GLY A 384 -23.35 -22.46 2.44
N PHE A 385 -22.34 -22.95 1.73
CA PHE A 385 -21.84 -22.31 0.51
C PHE A 385 -22.61 -22.85 -0.69
N GLN A 386 -23.35 -21.99 -1.38
CA GLN A 386 -24.24 -22.37 -2.49
C GLN A 386 -23.55 -22.20 -3.85
N SER A 387 -22.62 -21.25 -3.97
CA SER A 387 -21.97 -20.94 -5.24
C SER A 387 -20.58 -21.55 -5.38
N THR A 388 -19.90 -21.83 -4.26
CA THR A 388 -18.54 -22.37 -4.25
C THR A 388 -18.56 -23.85 -4.64
N ARG A 389 -18.07 -24.16 -5.84
CA ARG A 389 -18.03 -25.53 -6.38
C ARG A 389 -16.70 -25.83 -7.04
N SER A 390 -16.11 -26.95 -6.66
CA SER A 390 -15.04 -27.62 -7.41
C SER A 390 -15.66 -28.30 -8.63
N ILE A 391 -15.20 -27.91 -9.81
CA ILE A 391 -15.81 -28.35 -11.07
C ILE A 391 -15.08 -29.57 -11.60
N ARG A 392 -13.75 -29.44 -11.78
CA ARG A 392 -12.93 -30.50 -12.36
C ARG A 392 -11.45 -30.40 -12.00
N LYS A 393 -10.70 -31.48 -12.30
CA LYS A 393 -9.23 -31.52 -12.26
C LYS A 393 -8.58 -30.41 -13.09
N VAL A 394 -7.42 -29.96 -12.63
CA VAL A 394 -6.59 -28.98 -13.33
C VAL A 394 -6.05 -29.60 -14.62
N PHE A 395 -6.13 -28.86 -15.73
CA PHE A 395 -5.78 -29.31 -17.09
C PHE A 395 -6.56 -30.53 -17.62
N ALA A 396 -7.59 -31.02 -16.93
CA ALA A 396 -8.43 -32.08 -17.44
C ALA A 396 -9.48 -31.54 -18.42
N GLU A 397 -9.71 -32.26 -19.52
CA GLU A 397 -10.94 -32.13 -20.28
C GLU A 397 -12.12 -32.59 -19.42
N ALA A 398 -13.30 -31.98 -19.59
CA ALA A 398 -14.51 -32.26 -18.79
C ALA A 398 -15.04 -33.70 -18.91
N LYS A 399 -14.32 -34.60 -19.59
CA LYS A 399 -14.72 -35.97 -19.95
C LYS A 399 -14.11 -37.07 -19.07
N ILE A 400 -13.39 -36.75 -17.99
CA ILE A 400 -12.72 -37.77 -17.15
C ILE A 400 -13.63 -38.22 -15.98
N PRO A 401 -13.95 -39.54 -15.86
CA PRO A 401 -14.96 -40.07 -14.92
C PRO A 401 -14.75 -39.73 -13.43
N ASN A 402 -13.51 -39.64 -12.96
CA ASN A 402 -13.20 -39.36 -11.54
C ASN A 402 -12.83 -37.89 -11.27
N GLY A 403 -12.80 -37.07 -12.32
CA GLY A 403 -12.24 -35.73 -12.27
C GLY A 403 -13.25 -34.61 -12.47
N ALA A 404 -14.53 -34.89 -12.73
CA ALA A 404 -15.57 -33.89 -12.98
C ALA A 404 -16.75 -34.08 -12.01
N SER A 405 -17.18 -32.99 -11.36
CA SER A 405 -18.37 -32.98 -10.51
C SER A 405 -19.65 -33.05 -11.33
N ALA A 406 -20.75 -33.52 -10.73
CA ALA A 406 -22.09 -33.43 -11.32
C ALA A 406 -22.43 -31.98 -11.74
N PHE A 407 -22.03 -31.00 -10.92
CA PHE A 407 -22.18 -29.58 -11.24
C PHE A 407 -21.40 -29.17 -12.51
N GLY A 408 -20.20 -29.73 -12.68
CA GLY A 408 -19.31 -29.43 -13.82
C GLY A 408 -19.71 -30.09 -15.13
N GLN A 409 -20.55 -31.13 -15.09
CA GLN A 409 -21.09 -31.77 -16.28
C GLN A 409 -22.18 -30.92 -16.98
N ILE A 410 -22.77 -29.95 -16.26
CA ILE A 410 -23.74 -29.02 -16.81
C ILE A 410 -23.03 -28.05 -17.78
N GLU A 411 -23.46 -28.01 -19.04
CA GLU A 411 -22.82 -27.24 -20.12
C GLU A 411 -22.58 -25.77 -19.74
N ALA A 412 -23.60 -25.12 -19.15
CA ALA A 412 -23.54 -23.72 -18.73
C ALA A 412 -22.44 -23.42 -17.69
N ASN A 413 -21.96 -24.44 -16.97
CA ASN A 413 -20.94 -24.29 -15.92
C ASN A 413 -19.51 -24.50 -16.44
N LYS A 414 -19.32 -25.04 -17.65
CA LYS A 414 -17.97 -25.27 -18.22
C LYS A 414 -17.13 -24.00 -18.33
N LYS A 415 -17.78 -22.85 -18.54
CA LYS A 415 -17.16 -21.52 -18.62
C LYS A 415 -16.34 -21.13 -17.37
N PHE A 416 -16.63 -21.74 -16.21
CA PHE A 416 -15.94 -21.41 -14.96
C PHE A 416 -14.58 -22.10 -14.79
N GLY A 417 -14.21 -23.01 -15.70
CA GLY A 417 -12.90 -23.66 -15.63
C GLY A 417 -12.88 -24.80 -14.61
N ILE A 418 -12.00 -24.71 -13.62
CA ILE A 418 -11.79 -25.74 -12.58
C ILE A 418 -12.63 -25.52 -11.31
N GLY A 419 -13.20 -24.32 -11.15
CA GLY A 419 -14.01 -23.98 -9.99
C GLY A 419 -14.76 -22.67 -10.17
N VAL A 420 -15.85 -22.55 -9.43
CA VAL A 420 -16.69 -21.34 -9.37
C VAL A 420 -16.91 -20.96 -7.92
N SER A 421 -17.03 -19.66 -7.64
CA SER A 421 -17.44 -19.13 -6.34
C SER A 421 -17.95 -17.70 -6.52
N THR A 422 -18.20 -16.99 -5.43
CA THR A 422 -18.39 -15.54 -5.38
C THR A 422 -17.34 -14.92 -4.44
N PRO A 423 -16.94 -13.65 -4.64
CA PRO A 423 -16.04 -12.99 -3.69
C PRO A 423 -16.54 -13.06 -2.23
N ARG A 424 -17.85 -12.90 -2.01
CA ARG A 424 -18.45 -12.98 -0.67
C ARG A 424 -18.27 -14.36 -0.03
N GLU A 425 -18.53 -15.44 -0.77
CA GLU A 425 -18.35 -16.79 -0.22
C GLU A 425 -16.88 -17.10 0.07
N MET A 426 -15.95 -16.68 -0.81
CA MET A 426 -14.52 -16.87 -0.59
C MET A 426 -14.02 -16.13 0.66
N ALA A 427 -14.46 -14.89 0.88
CA ALA A 427 -14.13 -14.17 2.11
C ALA A 427 -14.84 -14.76 3.36
N ARG A 428 -16.07 -15.27 3.21
CA ARG A 428 -16.78 -15.97 4.29
C ARG A 428 -16.08 -17.26 4.72
N ILE A 429 -15.40 -17.96 3.80
CA ILE A 429 -14.51 -19.08 4.15
C ILE A 429 -13.42 -18.60 5.14
N ILE A 430 -12.76 -17.48 4.84
CA ILE A 430 -11.73 -16.91 5.71
C ILE A 430 -12.32 -16.50 7.08
N GLU A 431 -13.49 -15.88 7.10
CA GLU A 431 -14.19 -15.52 8.34
C GLU A 431 -14.50 -16.76 9.20
N LEU A 432 -15.01 -17.83 8.60
CA LEU A 432 -15.34 -19.05 9.34
C LEU A 432 -14.09 -19.80 9.81
N LEU A 433 -12.99 -19.76 9.06
CA LEU A 433 -11.69 -20.27 9.52
C LEU A 433 -11.18 -19.47 10.72
N ASP A 434 -11.22 -18.13 10.68
CA ASP A 434 -10.77 -17.30 11.82
C ASP A 434 -11.60 -17.57 13.09
N LYS A 435 -12.90 -17.85 12.91
CA LYS A 435 -13.83 -18.22 14.00
C LYS A 435 -13.73 -19.67 14.45
N GLY A 436 -12.89 -20.51 13.82
CA GLY A 436 -12.76 -21.92 14.15
C GLY A 436 -13.99 -22.77 13.78
N LYS A 437 -14.80 -22.31 12.83
CA LYS A 437 -16.11 -22.91 12.48
C LYS A 437 -16.08 -23.81 11.24
N LEU A 438 -14.97 -23.90 10.51
CA LEU A 438 -14.80 -24.90 9.46
C LEU A 438 -14.03 -26.11 9.99
N VAL A 439 -14.59 -27.29 9.80
CA VAL A 439 -14.12 -28.58 10.33
C VAL A 439 -14.17 -28.63 11.85
N ASN A 440 -13.24 -27.94 12.51
CA ASN A 440 -13.20 -27.65 13.95
C ASN A 440 -12.14 -26.55 14.21
N ALA A 441 -12.01 -26.11 15.46
CA ALA A 441 -11.11 -25.01 15.82
C ALA A 441 -9.62 -25.31 15.51
N GLU A 442 -9.16 -26.54 15.76
CA GLU A 442 -7.78 -26.96 15.51
C GLU A 442 -7.47 -27.04 14.02
N ALA A 443 -8.34 -27.70 13.25
CA ALA A 443 -8.25 -27.80 11.80
C ALA A 443 -8.28 -26.41 11.13
N SER A 444 -9.16 -25.51 11.58
CA SER A 444 -9.21 -24.14 11.08
C SER A 444 -7.89 -23.39 11.30
N LYS A 445 -7.29 -23.51 12.49
CA LYS A 445 -5.99 -22.92 12.82
C LYS A 445 -4.88 -23.49 11.93
N ASP A 446 -4.90 -24.79 11.70
CA ASP A 446 -3.96 -25.50 10.82
C ASP A 446 -4.07 -25.05 9.36
N ILE A 447 -5.29 -24.91 8.85
CA ILE A 447 -5.55 -24.40 7.49
C ILE A 447 -4.98 -22.98 7.34
N ILE A 448 -5.23 -22.09 8.30
CA ILE A 448 -4.65 -20.74 8.32
C ILE A 448 -3.11 -20.81 8.35
N ALA A 449 -2.55 -21.73 9.15
CA ALA A 449 -1.09 -21.92 9.22
C ALA A 449 -0.49 -22.41 7.90
N ILE A 450 -1.20 -23.23 7.12
CA ILE A 450 -0.78 -23.64 5.77
C ILE A 450 -0.83 -22.44 4.81
N LEU A 451 -1.91 -21.65 4.84
CA LEU A 451 -2.06 -20.46 3.99
C LEU A 451 -0.97 -19.42 4.24
N ARG A 452 -0.53 -19.23 5.50
CA ARG A 452 0.60 -18.35 5.86
C ARG A 452 1.93 -18.74 5.21
N ARG A 453 2.08 -20.01 4.79
CA ARG A 453 3.31 -20.51 4.18
C ARG A 453 3.31 -20.36 2.65
N GLN A 454 2.25 -19.83 2.03
CA GLN A 454 2.20 -19.67 0.58
C GLN A 454 3.39 -18.85 0.06
N GLN A 455 4.02 -19.35 -1.01
CA GLN A 455 5.21 -18.75 -1.61
C GLN A 455 4.90 -17.74 -2.72
N TYR A 456 3.71 -17.81 -3.31
CA TYR A 456 3.21 -16.79 -4.23
C TYR A 456 2.70 -15.59 -3.42
N THR A 457 3.59 -14.62 -3.22
CA THR A 457 3.38 -13.42 -2.40
C THR A 457 3.09 -12.19 -3.25
N ASP A 458 2.55 -12.39 -4.46
CA ASP A 458 1.98 -11.32 -5.27
C ASP A 458 0.56 -10.96 -4.77
N GLY A 459 -0.07 -9.93 -5.34
CA GLY A 459 -1.45 -9.57 -4.97
C GLY A 459 -1.56 -9.13 -3.50
N ILE A 460 -2.41 -9.80 -2.71
CA ILE A 460 -2.60 -9.50 -1.28
C ILE A 460 -1.27 -9.68 -0.52
N GLY A 461 -0.44 -10.64 -0.95
CA GLY A 461 0.82 -10.98 -0.30
C GLY A 461 1.95 -9.95 -0.46
N ARG A 462 1.79 -8.95 -1.33
CA ARG A 462 2.90 -8.08 -1.78
C ARG A 462 3.34 -7.00 -0.76
N HIS A 463 2.68 -6.89 0.39
CA HIS A 463 2.91 -5.84 1.41
C HIS A 463 3.56 -6.27 2.75
N PRO A 464 4.66 -7.05 2.86
CA PRO A 464 5.15 -7.42 4.20
C PRO A 464 6.15 -6.41 4.79
N ALA A 465 5.63 -5.34 5.40
CA ALA A 465 6.18 -4.74 6.62
C ALA A 465 5.02 -4.46 7.60
N GLY A 466 4.99 -5.16 8.74
CA GLY A 466 3.93 -5.01 9.75
C GLY A 466 2.59 -5.70 9.44
N PHE A 467 2.49 -6.42 8.32
CA PHE A 467 1.33 -7.24 7.95
C PHE A 467 1.65 -8.73 8.05
N GLN A 468 0.69 -9.52 8.55
CA GLN A 468 0.69 -10.98 8.42
C GLN A 468 -0.40 -11.38 7.43
N VAL A 469 -0.02 -12.13 6.40
CA VAL A 469 -0.95 -12.56 5.34
C VAL A 469 -1.04 -14.09 5.33
N ALA A 470 -2.26 -14.60 5.33
CA ALA A 470 -2.57 -16.00 5.09
C ALA A 470 -3.53 -16.06 3.90
N SER A 471 -3.01 -16.31 2.69
CA SER A 471 -3.81 -16.25 1.46
C SER A 471 -3.62 -17.44 0.54
N LYS A 472 -4.49 -17.55 -0.46
CA LYS A 472 -4.36 -18.43 -1.61
C LYS A 472 -4.54 -17.61 -2.89
N SER A 473 -3.51 -17.60 -3.73
CA SER A 473 -3.56 -16.93 -5.04
C SER A 473 -4.13 -17.85 -6.12
N GLY A 474 -4.64 -17.25 -7.19
CA GLY A 474 -5.14 -17.92 -8.37
C GLY A 474 -4.75 -17.18 -9.64
N ALA A 475 -4.18 -17.92 -10.59
CA ALA A 475 -3.89 -17.43 -11.93
C ALA A 475 -4.43 -18.42 -12.96
N LEU A 476 -5.11 -17.90 -13.97
CA LEU A 476 -5.60 -18.60 -15.14
C LEU A 476 -5.62 -17.56 -16.26
N ASP A 477 -5.07 -17.84 -17.44
CA ASP A 477 -5.12 -16.93 -18.60
C ASP A 477 -4.96 -15.43 -18.22
N ALA A 478 -5.97 -14.62 -18.54
CA ALA A 478 -6.10 -13.20 -18.28
C ALA A 478 -6.83 -12.89 -16.94
N LEU A 479 -6.87 -13.85 -16.02
CA LEU A 479 -7.47 -13.76 -14.69
C LEU A 479 -6.43 -13.86 -13.58
N ARG A 480 -6.48 -12.94 -12.62
CA ARG A 480 -5.81 -13.04 -11.31
C ARG A 480 -6.83 -12.99 -10.19
N SER A 481 -6.61 -13.78 -9.15
CA SER A 481 -7.47 -13.80 -7.97
C SER A 481 -6.63 -14.06 -6.72
N ASP A 482 -7.09 -13.56 -5.58
CA ASP A 482 -6.46 -13.81 -4.30
C ASP A 482 -7.52 -13.74 -3.20
N VAL A 483 -7.43 -14.66 -2.24
CA VAL A 483 -8.32 -14.74 -1.08
C VAL A 483 -7.47 -14.96 0.17
N GLY A 484 -7.69 -14.17 1.21
CA GLY A 484 -6.89 -14.35 2.42
C GLY A 484 -7.37 -13.60 3.65
N LEU A 485 -6.76 -14.00 4.76
CA LEU A 485 -6.77 -13.30 6.04
C LEU A 485 -5.57 -12.35 6.06
N VAL A 486 -5.84 -11.06 6.22
CA VAL A 486 -4.82 -10.04 6.43
C VAL A 486 -4.91 -9.55 7.86
N VAL A 487 -3.77 -9.53 8.56
CA VAL A 487 -3.69 -9.06 9.95
C VAL A 487 -2.66 -7.94 10.03
N ARG A 488 -3.04 -6.82 10.64
CA ARG A 488 -2.11 -5.73 10.99
C ARG A 488 -2.40 -5.26 12.40
N LYS A 489 -1.38 -5.30 13.26
CA LYS A 489 -1.53 -5.08 14.71
C LYS A 489 -2.60 -6.04 15.25
N ASN A 490 -3.77 -5.53 15.66
CA ASN A 490 -4.88 -6.32 16.22
C ASN A 490 -6.11 -6.37 15.31
N GLU A 491 -6.03 -5.82 14.10
CA GLU A 491 -7.11 -5.80 13.13
C GLU A 491 -6.96 -6.95 12.14
N LYS A 492 -8.05 -7.67 11.89
CA LYS A 492 -8.15 -8.81 11.01
C LYS A 492 -9.14 -8.52 9.90
N TYR A 493 -8.76 -8.85 8.67
CA TYR A 493 -9.57 -8.61 7.49
C TYR A 493 -9.68 -9.89 6.66
N ALA A 494 -10.89 -10.26 6.26
CA ALA A 494 -11.13 -11.25 5.23
C ALA A 494 -11.27 -10.52 3.89
N ILE A 495 -10.44 -10.86 2.91
CA ILE A 495 -10.40 -10.19 1.60
C ILE A 495 -10.44 -11.25 0.51
N ALA A 496 -11.29 -11.05 -0.49
CA ALA A 496 -11.31 -11.84 -1.73
C ALA A 496 -11.45 -10.88 -2.92
N ILE A 497 -10.49 -10.93 -3.84
CA ILE A 497 -10.46 -10.08 -5.04
C ILE A 497 -10.20 -10.97 -6.25
N THR A 498 -11.00 -10.80 -7.29
CA THR A 498 -10.81 -11.41 -8.61
C THR A 498 -10.82 -10.35 -9.67
N VAL A 499 -9.82 -10.40 -10.53
CA VAL A 499 -9.62 -9.56 -11.69
C VAL A 499 -9.59 -10.47 -12.91
N ASP A 500 -10.51 -10.27 -13.84
CA ASP A 500 -10.70 -11.13 -15.02
C ASP A 500 -10.76 -10.29 -16.30
N ALA A 501 -10.75 -10.95 -17.47
CA ALA A 501 -10.88 -10.34 -18.78
C ALA A 501 -9.83 -9.24 -19.05
N MET A 502 -8.61 -9.40 -18.52
CA MET A 502 -7.49 -8.53 -18.88
C MET A 502 -7.18 -8.66 -20.38
N PRO A 503 -6.74 -7.59 -21.06
CA PRO A 503 -6.49 -7.62 -22.51
C PRO A 503 -5.34 -8.54 -22.90
N LYS A 504 -4.46 -8.90 -21.95
CA LYS A 504 -3.28 -9.73 -22.19
C LYS A 504 -3.09 -10.73 -21.05
N THR A 505 -2.73 -11.95 -21.42
CA THR A 505 -2.20 -12.95 -20.50
C THR A 505 -0.76 -12.61 -20.12
N ASP A 506 -0.50 -12.38 -18.84
CA ASP A 506 0.84 -12.11 -18.32
C ASP A 506 1.04 -12.74 -16.94
N TYR A 507 1.89 -13.76 -16.86
CA TYR A 507 2.19 -14.51 -15.63
C TYR A 507 3.33 -13.91 -14.80
N SER A 508 3.85 -12.74 -15.16
CA SER A 508 4.86 -12.05 -14.36
C SER A 508 4.32 -11.63 -12.98
N PRO A 509 5.17 -11.54 -11.95
CA PRO A 509 4.81 -10.95 -10.65
C PRO A 509 4.20 -9.54 -10.77
N ASP A 510 4.66 -8.77 -11.75
CA ASP A 510 4.26 -7.37 -12.02
C ASP A 510 3.07 -7.24 -12.98
N ASN A 511 2.36 -8.32 -13.29
CA ASN A 511 1.20 -8.20 -14.15
C ASN A 511 0.13 -7.26 -13.53
N ALA A 512 -0.59 -6.56 -14.40
CA ALA A 512 -1.51 -5.49 -14.00
C ALA A 512 -2.60 -5.95 -13.02
N GLY A 513 -3.05 -7.21 -13.09
CA GLY A 513 -4.05 -7.77 -12.18
C GLY A 513 -3.50 -7.96 -10.76
N ASN A 514 -2.27 -8.45 -10.62
CA ASN A 514 -1.62 -8.57 -9.31
C ASN A 514 -1.35 -7.20 -8.68
N ILE A 515 -0.94 -6.22 -9.48
CA ILE A 515 -0.76 -4.83 -9.01
C ILE A 515 -2.11 -4.25 -8.56
N LEU A 516 -3.18 -4.47 -9.32
CA LEU A 516 -4.51 -4.00 -8.92
C LEU A 516 -4.99 -4.64 -7.61
N ILE A 517 -4.83 -5.97 -7.45
CA ILE A 517 -5.21 -6.67 -6.20
C ILE A 517 -4.47 -6.07 -5.01
N PHE A 518 -3.18 -5.79 -5.18
CA PHE A 518 -2.34 -5.13 -4.17
C PHE A 518 -2.86 -3.73 -3.82
N ASP A 519 -3.04 -2.86 -4.82
CA ASP A 519 -3.51 -1.48 -4.64
C ASP A 519 -4.87 -1.45 -3.91
N LEU A 520 -5.80 -2.30 -4.35
CA LEU A 520 -7.13 -2.41 -3.75
C LEU A 520 -7.05 -2.93 -2.32
N THR A 521 -6.16 -3.90 -2.04
CA THR A 521 -5.96 -4.39 -0.67
C THR A 521 -5.55 -3.26 0.26
N ALA A 522 -4.58 -2.41 -0.12
CA ALA A 522 -4.17 -1.27 0.68
C ALA A 522 -5.32 -0.28 0.96
N MET A 523 -6.10 0.05 -0.08
CA MET A 523 -7.24 0.97 0.05
C MET A 523 -8.39 0.38 0.87
N LEU A 524 -8.66 -0.92 0.75
CA LEU A 524 -9.68 -1.62 1.54
C LEU A 524 -9.30 -1.65 3.02
N LEU A 525 -8.03 -1.86 3.33
CA LEU A 525 -7.54 -1.80 4.71
C LEU A 525 -7.64 -0.39 5.31
N GLU A 526 -7.53 0.66 4.51
CA GLU A 526 -7.82 2.04 4.95
C GLU A 526 -9.31 2.25 5.16
N LYS A 527 -10.15 1.79 4.21
CA LYS A 527 -11.61 1.98 4.23
C LYS A 527 -12.29 1.28 5.40
N LEU A 528 -11.82 0.08 5.75
CA LEU A 528 -12.51 -0.83 6.68
C LEU A 528 -12.06 -0.67 8.14
N ARG A 529 -11.19 0.31 8.42
CA ARG A 529 -10.69 0.59 9.77
C ARG A 529 -11.76 1.16 10.68
#